data_AF-A0A7X4A3B3-F1
#
_entry.id   AF-A0A7X4A3B3-F1
#
_cell.length_a   1.000
_cell.length_b   1.000
_cell.length_c   1.000
_cell.angle_alpha   90.00
_cell.angle_beta   90.00
_cell.angle_gamma   90.00
#
_symmetry.space_group_name_H-M   'P 1'
#
loop_
_entity.id
_entity.type
_entity.pdbx_description
1 polymer ?
#
loop_
_entity_poly.entity_id
_entity_poly.type
_entity_poly.pdbx_seq_one_letter_code
_entity_poly.pdbx_strand_id
1 'polypeptide(L)'
;AAGATAQVGIRPEHIRISAQPPEDAVNIVSGRIETTVYKGAHVEVYVGTAAGIEFLARQPAVSTEGGGLRSGDPVYLSFEPGNVLLFPSES
;
A
#
# COMPACT_ATOMS: atom_id res chain seq x y z
N ALA A 1 10.96 19.03 -14.51
CA ALA A 1 11.25 20.24 -13.69
C ALA A 1 10.55 20.09 -12.35
N ALA A 2 11.02 20.78 -11.30
CA ALA A 2 10.27 20.84 -10.04
C ALA A 2 8.89 21.46 -10.29
N GLY A 3 7.83 20.88 -9.69
CA GLY A 3 6.44 21.31 -9.88
C GLY A 3 5.74 20.71 -11.11
N ALA A 4 6.41 19.88 -11.91
CA ALA A 4 5.76 19.14 -13.00
C ALA A 4 4.99 17.93 -12.45
N THR A 5 3.91 17.56 -13.15
CA THR A 5 3.21 16.29 -12.90
C THR A 5 4.16 15.12 -13.17
N ALA A 6 4.08 14.10 -12.32
CA ALA A 6 4.83 12.86 -12.45
C ALA A 6 3.94 11.69 -12.05
N GLN A 7 4.23 10.51 -12.58
CA GLN A 7 3.65 9.27 -12.11
C GLN A 7 4.57 8.64 -11.06
N VAL A 8 3.96 8.08 -10.02
CA VAL A 8 4.65 7.42 -8.92
C VAL A 8 4.47 5.92 -9.08
N GLY A 9 5.57 5.17 -9.08
CA GLY A 9 5.54 3.70 -9.04
C GLY A 9 6.14 3.19 -7.75
N ILE A 10 5.43 2.28 -7.09
CA ILE A 10 5.87 1.57 -5.88
C ILE A 10 5.58 0.10 -6.10
N ARG A 11 6.54 -0.77 -5.85
CA ARG A 11 6.32 -2.23 -5.95
C ARG A 11 5.44 -2.70 -4.78
N PRO A 12 4.47 -3.61 -5.00
CA PRO A 12 3.58 -4.09 -3.94
C PRO A 12 4.28 -4.64 -2.69
N GLU A 13 5.41 -5.33 -2.87
CA GLU A 13 6.23 -5.89 -1.80
C GLU A 13 6.99 -4.83 -0.96
N HIS A 14 6.99 -3.58 -1.39
CA HIS A 14 7.58 -2.45 -0.66
C HIS A 14 6.56 -1.63 0.13
N ILE A 15 5.28 -2.03 0.10
CA ILE A 15 4.20 -1.40 0.84
C ILE A 15 3.93 -2.22 2.09
N ARG A 16 4.06 -1.58 3.25
CA ARG A 16 3.68 -2.15 4.55
C ARG A 16 2.28 -1.71 4.92
N ILE A 17 1.51 -2.61 5.52
CA ILE A 17 0.16 -2.33 6.02
C ILE A 17 0.19 -2.38 7.55
N SER A 18 -0.41 -1.37 8.19
CA SER A 18 -0.61 -1.33 9.64
C SER A 18 -2.01 -0.87 10.00
N ALA A 19 -2.54 -1.34 11.12
CA ALA A 19 -3.84 -0.90 11.65
C ALA A 19 -3.78 0.48 12.33
N GLN A 20 -2.59 0.88 12.76
CA GLN A 20 -2.31 2.17 13.38
C GLN A 20 -1.30 2.95 12.53
N PRO A 21 -1.33 4.29 12.54
CA PRO A 21 -0.39 5.09 11.79
C PRO A 21 1.04 4.83 12.30
N PRO A 22 1.99 4.47 11.42
CA PRO A 22 3.38 4.25 11.83
C PRO A 22 4.05 5.57 12.23
N GLU A 23 4.73 5.59 13.39
CA GLU A 23 5.31 6.81 13.97
C GLU A 23 6.51 7.35 13.17
N ASP A 24 7.35 6.45 12.64
CA ASP A 24 8.61 6.82 11.98
C ASP A 24 8.54 6.81 10.44
N ALA A 25 7.36 6.61 9.85
CA ALA A 25 7.23 6.55 8.39
C ALA A 25 7.02 7.94 7.78
N VAL A 26 7.79 8.25 6.73
CA VAL A 26 7.67 9.52 6.02
C VAL A 26 6.51 9.50 5.02
N ASN A 27 6.36 8.42 4.25
CA ASN A 27 5.26 8.27 3.30
C ASN A 27 4.18 7.39 3.90
N ILE A 28 3.03 8.00 4.19
CA ILE A 28 1.87 7.32 4.77
C ILE A 28 0.63 7.66 3.96
N VAL A 29 -0.16 6.64 3.62
CA VAL A 29 -1.46 6.79 2.96
C VAL A 29 -2.51 6.02 3.76
N SER A 30 -3.59 6.69 4.16
CA SER A 30 -4.73 6.03 4.82
C SER A 30 -5.70 5.44 3.81
N GLY A 31 -6.23 4.25 4.08
CA GLY A 31 -7.22 3.60 3.23
C GLY A 31 -8.06 2.57 3.98
N ARG A 32 -8.84 1.81 3.22
CA ARG A 32 -9.58 0.65 3.70
C ARG A 32 -9.30 -0.54 2.82
N ILE A 33 -9.19 -1.70 3.43
CA ILE A 33 -9.04 -2.95 2.67
C ILE A 33 -10.32 -3.19 1.88
N GLU A 34 -10.19 -3.38 0.57
CA GLU A 34 -11.30 -3.76 -0.28
C GLU A 34 -11.40 -5.27 -0.37
N THR A 35 -10.26 -5.94 -0.61
CA THR A 35 -10.19 -7.40 -0.66
C THR A 35 -8.78 -7.92 -0.37
N THR A 36 -8.71 -9.22 -0.07
CA THR A 36 -7.47 -9.97 0.11
C THR A 36 -7.48 -11.22 -0.76
N VAL A 37 -6.43 -11.45 -1.52
CA VAL A 37 -6.28 -12.62 -2.40
C VAL A 37 -5.11 -13.47 -1.91
N TYR A 38 -5.41 -14.68 -1.44
CA TYR A 38 -4.40 -15.64 -0.96
C TYR A 38 -3.78 -16.38 -2.15
N LYS A 39 -2.46 -16.27 -2.30
CA LYS A 39 -1.67 -16.88 -3.39
C LYS A 39 -0.62 -17.84 -2.83
N GLY A 40 -1.05 -18.74 -1.96
CA GLY A 40 -0.18 -19.71 -1.28
C GLY A 40 0.70 -19.03 -0.23
N ALA A 41 1.98 -18.80 -0.57
CA ALA A 41 2.96 -18.26 0.38
C ALA A 41 2.79 -16.76 0.69
N HIS A 42 2.02 -16.03 -0.13
CA HIS A 42 1.78 -14.60 0.05
C HIS A 42 0.30 -14.26 -0.14
N VAL A 43 -0.07 -13.09 0.36
CA VAL A 43 -1.38 -12.47 0.23
C VAL A 43 -1.20 -11.14 -0.48
N GLU A 44 -2.05 -10.92 -1.48
CA GLU A 44 -2.26 -9.62 -2.09
C GLU A 44 -3.39 -8.92 -1.37
N VAL A 45 -3.17 -7.66 -1.00
CA VAL A 45 -4.13 -6.83 -0.28
C VAL A 45 -4.41 -5.60 -1.12
N TYR A 46 -5.67 -5.43 -1.49
CA TYR A 46 -6.16 -4.30 -2.24
C TYR A 46 -6.74 -3.29 -1.26
N VAL A 47 -6.26 -2.05 -1.34
CA VAL A 47 -6.62 -0.97 -0.42
C VAL A 47 -7.10 0.24 -1.21
N GLY A 48 -8.36 0.60 -1.00
CA GLY A 48 -8.97 1.80 -1.54
C GLY A 48 -8.70 3.01 -0.65
N THR A 49 -8.43 4.16 -1.28
CA THR A 49 -8.26 5.44 -0.60
C THR A 49 -9.48 6.35 -0.81
N ALA A 50 -9.66 7.35 0.06
CA ALA A 50 -10.73 8.34 -0.10
C ALA A 50 -10.62 9.17 -1.39
N ALA A 51 -9.42 9.22 -2.00
CA ALA A 51 -9.17 9.88 -3.27
C ALA A 51 -9.54 9.02 -4.50
N GLY A 52 -10.03 7.78 -4.29
CA GLY A 52 -10.36 6.85 -5.37
C GLY A 52 -9.15 6.16 -6.00
N ILE A 53 -7.97 6.25 -5.38
CA ILE A 53 -6.77 5.51 -5.79
C ILE A 53 -6.77 4.16 -5.09
N GLU A 54 -6.57 3.08 -5.85
CA GLU A 54 -6.35 1.73 -5.35
C GLU A 54 -4.85 1.44 -5.22
N PHE A 55 -4.45 0.86 -4.09
CA PHE A 55 -3.11 0.33 -3.87
C PHE A 55 -3.15 -1.19 -3.77
N LEU A 56 -2.18 -1.85 -4.40
CA LEU A 56 -1.91 -3.27 -4.23
C LEU A 56 -0.66 -3.44 -3.37
N ALA A 57 -0.80 -4.04 -2.18
CA ALA A 57 0.31 -4.45 -1.33
C ALA A 57 0.46 -5.98 -1.34
N ARG A 58 1.69 -6.46 -1.14
CA ARG A 58 1.99 -7.90 -1.05
C ARG A 58 2.73 -8.21 0.24
N GLN A 59 2.24 -9.19 1.00
CA GLN A 59 2.85 -9.64 2.24
C GLN A 59 2.87 -11.17 2.37
N PRO A 60 3.75 -11.76 3.19
CA PRO A 60 3.70 -13.19 3.52
C PRO A 60 2.35 -13.59 4.11
N ALA A 61 1.89 -14.82 3.83
CA ALA A 61 0.59 -15.29 4.32
C ALA A 61 0.55 -15.45 5.86
N VAL A 62 1.68 -15.82 6.48
CA VAL A 62 1.81 -15.95 7.95
C VAL A 62 1.51 -14.64 8.69
N SER A 63 1.66 -13.50 8.03
CA SER A 63 1.38 -12.18 8.60
C SER A 63 -0.12 -11.93 8.88
N THR A 64 -1.01 -12.85 8.47
CA THR A 64 -2.46 -12.74 8.63
C THR A 64 -3.06 -13.67 9.70
N GLU A 65 -2.26 -14.59 10.28
CA GLU A 65 -2.75 -15.54 11.29
C GLU A 65 -2.95 -14.84 12.64
N GLY A 66 -4.17 -14.84 13.17
CA GLY A 66 -4.50 -14.30 14.52
C GLY A 66 -5.61 -13.25 14.58
N GLY A 67 -6.21 -12.87 13.45
CA GLY A 67 -7.30 -11.88 13.42
C GLY A 67 -7.62 -11.38 12.01
N GLY A 68 -6.59 -11.39 11.14
CA GLY A 68 -6.65 -11.18 9.70
C GLY A 68 -6.96 -9.73 9.28
N LEU A 69 -6.31 -9.28 8.21
CA LEU A 69 -6.75 -8.12 7.44
C LEU A 69 -8.08 -8.46 6.76
N ARG A 70 -9.16 -7.71 7.04
CA ARG A 70 -10.50 -7.98 6.49
C ARG A 70 -10.97 -6.84 5.60
N SER A 71 -11.83 -7.18 4.64
CA SER A 71 -12.55 -6.16 3.86
C SER A 71 -13.27 -5.18 4.80
N GLY A 72 -13.12 -3.89 4.52
CA GLY A 72 -13.64 -2.77 5.29
C GLY A 72 -12.72 -2.23 6.38
N ASP A 73 -11.69 -2.99 6.81
CA ASP A 73 -10.80 -2.57 7.89
C ASP A 73 -10.05 -1.27 7.52
N PRO A 74 -10.02 -0.26 8.41
CA PRO A 74 -9.19 0.91 8.22
C PRO A 74 -7.72 0.54 8.40
N VAL A 75 -6.88 1.00 7.47
CA VAL A 75 -5.45 0.70 7.45
C VAL A 75 -4.62 1.90 7.02
N TYR A 76 -3.34 1.85 7.35
CA TYR A 76 -2.31 2.77 6.90
C TYR A 76 -1.31 1.99 6.03
N LEU A 77 -1.06 2.52 4.85
CA LEU A 77 0.00 2.08 3.96
C LEU A 77 1.24 2.92 4.23
N SER A 78 2.40 2.30 4.30
CA SER A 78 3.68 3.02 4.38
C SER A 78 4.73 2.40 3.48
N PHE A 79 5.63 3.24 2.96
CA PHE A 79 6.71 2.83 2.08
C PHE A 79 7.91 3.78 2.20
N GLU A 80 9.11 3.21 2.11
CA GLU A 80 10.34 3.99 2.18
C GLU A 80 10.52 4.87 0.93
N PRO A 81 10.99 6.12 1.05
CA PRO A 81 11.29 6.96 -0.10
C PRO A 81 12.23 6.30 -1.12
N GLY A 82 13.19 5.48 -0.64
CA GLY A 82 14.13 4.75 -1.50
C GLY A 82 13.49 3.67 -2.40
N ASN A 83 12.24 3.29 -2.15
CA ASN A 83 11.50 2.31 -2.95
C ASN A 83 10.54 2.96 -3.97
N VAL A 84 10.56 4.30 -4.08
CA VAL A 84 9.70 5.06 -4.98
C VAL A 84 10.40 5.34 -6.31
N LEU A 85 9.73 5.04 -7.41
CA LEU A 85 10.14 5.46 -8.74
C LEU A 85 9.26 6.63 -9.20
N LEU A 86 9.89 7.64 -9.79
CA LEU A 86 9.19 8.76 -10.43
C LEU A 86 9.36 8.64 -11.94
N PHE A 87 8.23 8.64 -12.65
CA PHE A 87 8.18 8.65 -14.10
C PHE A 87 7.63 10.00 -14.57
N PRO A 88 8.13 10.55 -15.68
CA PRO A 88 7.48 11.69 -16.32
C PRO A 88 6.06 11.32 -16.71
N SER A 89 5.09 12.22 -16.52
CA SER A 89 3.77 12.05 -17.10
C SER A 89 3.88 12.09 -18.63
N GLU A 90 3.30 11.11 -19.32
CA GLU A 90 3.21 11.16 -20.78
C GLU A 90 2.46 12.43 -21.22
N SER A 91 2.98 13.07 -22.27
CA SER A 91 2.42 14.30 -22.83
C SER A 91 1.29 14.02 -23.80
#